data_AF-R5FJ33-F1
#
_entry.id   AF-R5FJ33-F1
#
_cell.length_a   1.000
_cell.length_b   1.000
_cell.length_c   1.000
_cell.angle_alpha   90.00
_cell.angle_beta   90.00
_cell.angle_gamma   90.00
#
_symmetry.space_group_name_H-M   'P 1'
#
loop_
_entity.id
_entity.type
_entity.pdbx_description
1 polymer ?
#
loop_
_entity_poly.entity_id
_entity_poly.type
_entity_poly.pdbx_seq_one_letter_code
_entity_poly.pdbx_strand_id
1 'polypeptide(L)'
;MSKGKLAKFAEMETFPNVFQYPFSVISHEPFAMQGHWRDAYFHNSNPIILELGCGKGEYTVGLARLYPDINFVGVDIKGARMYTGAKQALEEGLSNVAFLRTNIEIIDRFFAQDEVQEIWLTFSDPQMKNPRKRLSSTYFLERYRHFLTDGGKVHLKTDSNFLFTYTGYVVDVNHLPLVCRTDDLYHTQIEGIDPKILTIQTYYEHMWMERGLNIRYTQFLLPREGELTEPNVEIPLDEYRSYHRSKRSGKDTAI
;
A
#
# COMPACT_ATOMS: atom_id res chain seq x y z
N MET A 1 18.70 -6.06 -17.73
CA MET A 1 17.78 -6.78 -16.80
C MET A 1 18.04 -8.28 -16.91
N SER A 2 17.84 -9.08 -15.85
CA SER A 2 18.05 -10.54 -15.93
C SER A 2 16.96 -11.20 -16.79
N LYS A 3 17.27 -12.32 -17.47
CA LYS A 3 16.33 -13.06 -18.35
C LYS A 3 14.98 -13.35 -17.66
N GLY A 4 15.01 -13.80 -16.40
CA GLY A 4 13.80 -14.08 -15.63
C GLY A 4 12.95 -12.85 -15.27
N LYS A 5 13.55 -11.65 -15.21
CA LYS A 5 12.78 -10.41 -14.98
C LYS A 5 12.05 -9.97 -16.25
N LEU A 6 12.68 -10.14 -17.42
CA LEU A 6 12.07 -9.84 -18.72
C LEU A 6 10.87 -10.75 -19.00
N ALA A 7 11.00 -12.05 -18.74
CA ALA A 7 9.90 -13.01 -18.91
C ALA A 7 8.68 -12.65 -18.06
N LYS A 8 8.90 -12.30 -16.78
CA LYS A 8 7.81 -11.85 -15.88
C LYS A 8 7.10 -10.61 -16.38
N PHE A 9 7.83 -9.62 -16.92
CA PHE A 9 7.19 -8.44 -17.49
C PHE A 9 6.35 -8.80 -18.72
N ALA A 10 6.91 -9.58 -19.65
CA ALA A 10 6.20 -9.97 -20.87
C ALA A 10 4.90 -10.73 -20.58
N GLU A 11 4.91 -11.60 -19.56
CA GLU A 11 3.70 -12.30 -19.11
C GLU A 11 2.74 -11.34 -18.38
N MET A 12 3.24 -10.41 -17.56
CA MET A 12 2.39 -9.44 -16.86
C MET A 12 1.63 -8.52 -17.82
N GLU A 13 2.16 -8.21 -19.01
CA GLU A 13 1.45 -7.45 -20.04
C GLU A 13 0.16 -8.16 -20.52
N THR A 14 0.04 -9.47 -20.32
CA THR A 14 -1.15 -10.24 -20.71
C THR A 14 -2.16 -10.39 -19.58
N PHE A 15 -1.87 -9.87 -18.39
CA PHE A 15 -2.73 -10.04 -17.23
C PHE A 15 -3.87 -9.01 -17.25
N PRO A 16 -5.14 -9.44 -17.33
CA PRO A 16 -6.27 -8.52 -17.39
C PRO A 16 -6.47 -7.74 -16.09
N ASN A 17 -5.91 -8.23 -14.98
CA ASN A 17 -5.94 -7.58 -13.67
C ASN A 17 -4.77 -6.63 -13.43
N VAL A 18 -3.95 -6.29 -14.44
CA VAL A 18 -2.83 -5.36 -14.31
C VAL A 18 -2.96 -4.19 -15.28
N PHE A 19 -2.96 -2.98 -14.72
CA PHE A 19 -3.03 -1.72 -15.44
C PHE A 19 -1.69 -0.99 -15.34
N GLN A 20 -1.06 -0.66 -16.47
CA GLN A 20 0.28 -0.06 -16.48
C GLN A 20 0.29 1.34 -17.07
N TYR A 21 0.50 2.34 -16.22
CA TYR A 21 0.48 3.76 -16.57
C TYR A 21 1.72 4.47 -16.02
N PRO A 22 2.87 4.39 -16.72
CA PRO A 22 4.03 5.20 -16.38
C PRO A 22 3.72 6.68 -16.58
N PHE A 23 4.45 7.56 -15.88
CA PHE A 23 4.21 9.01 -15.89
C PHE A 23 4.12 9.62 -17.29
N SER A 24 4.94 9.14 -18.23
CA SER A 24 4.97 9.61 -19.63
C SER A 24 3.70 9.30 -20.43
N VAL A 25 2.88 8.34 -19.97
CA VAL A 25 1.63 7.97 -20.64
C VAL A 25 0.49 8.87 -20.12
N ILE A 26 0.40 9.05 -18.80
CA ILE A 26 -0.69 9.83 -18.19
C ILE A 26 -0.53 11.36 -18.31
N SER A 27 0.63 11.84 -18.78
CA SER A 27 0.84 13.27 -19.03
C SER A 27 0.06 13.80 -20.23
N HIS A 28 -0.41 12.91 -21.12
CA HIS A 28 -1.06 13.28 -22.38
C HIS A 28 -2.52 12.84 -22.47
N GLU A 29 -2.91 11.78 -21.77
CA GLU A 29 -4.25 11.22 -21.84
C GLU A 29 -4.81 10.94 -20.43
N PRO A 30 -6.11 11.26 -20.19
CA PRO A 30 -6.78 10.92 -18.94
C PRO A 30 -6.89 9.41 -18.80
N PHE A 31 -6.86 8.92 -17.56
CA PHE A 31 -7.09 7.50 -17.29
C PHE A 31 -8.58 7.18 -17.46
N ALA A 32 -8.90 6.40 -18.50
CA ALA A 32 -10.28 6.16 -18.93
C ALA A 32 -11.19 5.54 -17.85
N MET A 33 -10.63 4.81 -16.87
CA MET A 33 -11.41 4.19 -15.80
C MET A 33 -11.52 5.04 -14.52
N GLN A 34 -11.03 6.28 -14.51
CA GLN A 34 -11.22 7.19 -13.38
C GLN A 34 -12.73 7.39 -13.14
N GLY A 35 -13.22 7.03 -11.95
CA GLY A 35 -14.66 7.06 -11.61
C GLY A 35 -15.46 5.85 -12.10
N HIS A 36 -14.82 4.90 -12.78
CA HIS A 36 -15.48 3.76 -13.42
C HIS A 36 -14.84 2.41 -13.06
N TRP A 37 -13.99 2.31 -12.03
CA TRP A 37 -13.37 1.04 -11.65
C TRP A 37 -14.40 -0.06 -11.37
N ARG A 38 -15.48 0.30 -10.68
CA ARG A 38 -16.61 -0.57 -10.33
C ARG A 38 -17.28 -1.18 -11.55
N ASP A 39 -17.61 -0.36 -12.55
CA ASP A 39 -18.37 -0.81 -13.72
C ASP A 39 -17.47 -1.41 -14.80
N ALA A 40 -16.31 -0.80 -15.04
CA ALA A 40 -15.42 -1.15 -16.15
C ALA A 40 -14.53 -2.37 -15.89
N TYR A 41 -14.20 -2.65 -14.62
CA TYR A 41 -13.32 -3.76 -14.27
C TYR A 41 -13.94 -4.73 -13.25
N PHE A 42 -14.40 -4.24 -12.10
CA PHE A 42 -14.91 -5.13 -11.04
C PHE A 42 -16.31 -5.68 -11.32
N HIS A 43 -17.06 -5.02 -12.21
CA HIS A 43 -18.43 -5.34 -12.61
C HIS A 43 -19.40 -5.52 -11.44
N ASN A 44 -19.24 -4.70 -10.40
CA ASN A 44 -20.05 -4.72 -9.18
C ASN A 44 -20.07 -3.34 -8.51
N SER A 45 -20.88 -3.16 -7.47
CA SER A 45 -20.99 -1.90 -6.72
C SER A 45 -20.22 -1.91 -5.38
N ASN A 46 -19.29 -2.83 -5.18
CA ASN A 46 -18.61 -3.02 -3.90
C ASN A 46 -17.64 -1.86 -3.59
N PRO A 47 -17.33 -1.62 -2.30
CA PRO A 47 -16.31 -0.65 -1.91
C PRO A 47 -14.95 -0.94 -2.55
N ILE A 48 -14.15 0.11 -2.78
CA ILE A 48 -12.77 -0.01 -3.27
C ILE A 48 -11.82 0.39 -2.14
N ILE A 49 -10.85 -0.48 -1.89
CA ILE A 49 -9.76 -0.27 -0.93
C ILE A 49 -8.42 -0.32 -1.66
N LEU A 50 -7.54 0.64 -1.39
CA LEU A 50 -6.20 0.68 -1.99
C LEU A 50 -5.14 0.15 -1.03
N GLU A 51 -4.15 -0.58 -1.56
CA GLU A 51 -2.86 -0.78 -0.89
C GLU A 51 -1.79 0.02 -1.65
N LEU A 52 -1.24 1.07 -1.03
CA LEU A 52 -0.27 1.96 -1.66
C LEU A 52 1.15 1.53 -1.30
N GLY A 53 1.92 1.13 -2.31
CA GLY A 53 3.23 0.50 -2.14
C GLY A 53 3.14 -1.01 -1.91
N CYS A 54 2.24 -1.70 -2.62
CA CYS A 54 1.89 -3.10 -2.35
C CYS A 54 3.02 -4.12 -2.56
N GLY A 55 4.16 -3.72 -3.15
CA GLY A 55 5.31 -4.58 -3.32
C GLY A 55 4.98 -5.83 -4.13
N LYS A 56 4.91 -6.99 -3.46
CA LYS A 56 4.56 -8.26 -4.11
C LYS A 56 3.05 -8.48 -4.29
N GLY A 57 2.21 -7.66 -3.67
CA GLY A 57 0.75 -7.83 -3.65
C GLY A 57 0.25 -8.87 -2.64
N GLU A 58 1.11 -9.41 -1.77
CA GLU A 58 0.73 -10.45 -0.80
C GLU A 58 -0.43 -10.00 0.11
N TYR A 59 -0.40 -8.74 0.55
CA TYR A 59 -1.45 -8.19 1.41
C TYR A 59 -2.73 -7.90 0.63
N THR A 60 -2.66 -7.21 -0.53
CA THR A 60 -3.78 -6.99 -1.45
C THR A 60 -4.55 -8.29 -1.73
N VAL A 61 -3.83 -9.36 -2.11
CA VAL A 61 -4.44 -10.65 -2.43
C VAL A 61 -5.01 -11.32 -1.19
N GLY A 62 -4.31 -11.24 -0.05
CA GLY A 62 -4.81 -11.73 1.23
C GLY A 62 -6.12 -11.08 1.66
N LEU A 63 -6.23 -9.76 1.51
CA LEU A 63 -7.46 -9.01 1.81
C LEU A 63 -8.61 -9.47 0.91
N ALA A 64 -8.36 -9.62 -0.38
CA ALA A 64 -9.38 -10.03 -1.34
C ALA A 64 -9.93 -11.43 -1.10
N ARG A 65 -9.11 -12.37 -0.60
CA ARG A 65 -9.59 -13.69 -0.16
C ARG A 65 -10.53 -13.60 1.04
N LEU A 66 -10.20 -12.73 2.00
CA LEU A 66 -10.95 -12.63 3.25
C LEU A 66 -12.24 -11.84 3.10
N TYR A 67 -12.27 -10.88 2.17
CA TYR A 67 -13.38 -9.97 1.94
C TYR A 67 -13.82 -10.00 0.47
N PRO A 68 -14.53 -11.05 0.03
CA PRO A 68 -14.98 -11.19 -1.37
C PRO A 68 -15.94 -10.07 -1.81
N ASP A 69 -16.63 -9.42 -0.86
CA ASP A 69 -17.57 -8.32 -1.10
C ASP A 69 -16.88 -6.93 -1.09
N ILE A 70 -15.55 -6.88 -1.18
CA ILE A 70 -14.76 -5.66 -1.27
C ILE A 70 -13.77 -5.79 -2.43
N ASN A 71 -13.62 -4.72 -3.21
CA ASN A 71 -12.65 -4.64 -4.30
C ASN A 71 -11.33 -4.06 -3.80
N PHE A 72 -10.21 -4.66 -4.19
CA PHE A 72 -8.87 -4.24 -3.79
C PHE A 72 -8.02 -3.84 -4.99
N VAL A 73 -7.30 -2.73 -4.88
CA VAL A 73 -6.32 -2.30 -5.88
C VAL A 73 -4.95 -2.13 -5.24
N GLY A 74 -4.00 -2.99 -5.63
CA GLY A 74 -2.60 -2.87 -5.20
C GLY A 74 -1.82 -1.92 -6.12
N VAL A 75 -1.20 -0.89 -5.57
CA VAL A 75 -0.47 0.14 -6.32
C VAL A 75 1.03 0.06 -6.06
N ASP A 76 1.87 -0.06 -7.10
CA ASP A 76 3.33 0.03 -6.95
C ASP A 76 4.01 0.44 -8.28
N ILE A 77 5.08 1.22 -8.22
CA ILE A 77 5.84 1.61 -9.43
C ILE A 77 6.68 0.44 -10.00
N LYS A 78 7.06 -0.53 -9.16
CA LYS A 78 7.94 -1.66 -9.48
C LYS A 78 7.13 -2.87 -9.95
N GLY A 79 6.66 -2.84 -11.20
CA GLY A 79 5.89 -3.93 -11.83
C GLY A 79 6.42 -5.36 -11.59
N ALA A 80 7.75 -5.57 -11.64
CA ALA A 80 8.34 -6.89 -11.38
C ALA A 80 8.08 -7.46 -9.97
N ARG A 81 7.74 -6.63 -8.99
CA ARG A 81 7.36 -7.07 -7.64
C ARG A 81 5.90 -7.55 -7.64
N MET A 82 4.98 -6.73 -8.14
CA MET A 82 3.54 -7.02 -8.15
C MET A 82 3.14 -8.20 -9.03
N TYR A 83 3.98 -8.61 -10.01
CA TYR A 83 3.75 -9.81 -10.82
C TYR A 83 3.32 -11.03 -9.99
N THR A 84 3.90 -11.21 -8.80
CA THR A 84 3.62 -12.39 -7.96
C THR A 84 2.17 -12.39 -7.51
N GLY A 85 1.70 -11.30 -6.90
CA GLY A 85 0.30 -11.15 -6.47
C GLY A 85 -0.67 -11.10 -7.64
N ALA A 86 -0.31 -10.44 -8.74
CA ALA A 86 -1.15 -10.38 -9.94
C ALA A 86 -1.40 -11.76 -10.54
N LYS A 87 -0.35 -12.57 -10.68
CA LYS A 87 -0.46 -13.95 -11.15
C LYS A 87 -1.26 -14.81 -10.17
N GLN A 88 -0.98 -14.69 -8.88
CA GLN A 88 -1.67 -15.46 -7.85
C GLN A 88 -3.17 -15.17 -7.82
N ALA A 89 -3.58 -13.91 -7.96
CA ALA A 89 -5.00 -13.55 -8.02
C ALA A 89 -5.71 -14.22 -9.23
N LEU A 90 -5.04 -14.31 -10.38
CA LEU A 90 -5.58 -15.00 -11.56
C LEU A 90 -5.64 -16.52 -11.36
N GLU A 91 -4.59 -17.12 -10.81
CA GLU A 91 -4.51 -18.57 -10.56
C GLU A 91 -5.59 -19.03 -9.55
N GLU A 92 -5.98 -18.17 -8.63
CA GLU A 92 -7.01 -18.43 -7.62
C GLU A 92 -8.42 -17.96 -8.03
N GLY A 93 -8.56 -17.32 -9.20
CA GLY A 93 -9.85 -16.86 -9.70
C GLY A 93 -10.44 -15.68 -8.90
N LEU A 94 -9.61 -14.86 -8.27
CA LEU A 94 -10.06 -13.68 -7.52
C LEU A 94 -10.46 -12.55 -8.48
N SER A 95 -11.76 -12.28 -8.57
CA SER A 95 -12.32 -11.21 -9.42
C SER A 95 -12.34 -9.83 -8.75
N ASN A 96 -12.14 -9.77 -7.44
CA ASN A 96 -12.16 -8.55 -6.62
C ASN A 96 -10.77 -7.94 -6.38
N VAL A 97 -9.80 -8.21 -7.27
CA VAL A 97 -8.43 -7.66 -7.20
C VAL A 97 -7.98 -7.07 -8.52
N ALA A 98 -7.36 -5.88 -8.47
CA ALA A 98 -6.59 -5.31 -9.55
C ALA A 98 -5.21 -4.84 -9.07
N PHE A 99 -4.30 -4.62 -10.01
CA PHE A 99 -2.99 -4.03 -9.77
C PHE A 99 -2.77 -2.83 -10.68
N LEU A 100 -2.36 -1.70 -10.11
CA LEU A 100 -2.05 -0.49 -10.84
C LEU A 100 -0.56 -0.19 -10.71
N ARG A 101 0.15 -0.27 -11.85
CA ARG A 101 1.54 0.12 -11.94
C ARG A 101 1.66 1.58 -12.36
N THR A 102 1.84 2.45 -11.38
CA THR A 102 2.03 3.89 -11.61
C THR A 102 2.97 4.52 -10.57
N ASN A 103 3.24 5.82 -10.71
CA ASN A 103 3.93 6.58 -9.69
C ASN A 103 2.93 7.12 -8.66
N ILE A 104 3.25 7.03 -7.38
CA ILE A 104 2.28 7.33 -6.33
C ILE A 104 1.96 8.84 -6.24
N GLU A 105 2.87 9.70 -6.69
CA GLU A 105 2.69 11.17 -6.71
C GLU A 105 1.61 11.65 -7.70
N ILE A 106 1.08 10.76 -8.55
CA ILE A 106 -0.01 11.05 -9.51
C ILE A 106 -1.24 10.16 -9.27
N ILE A 107 -1.38 9.60 -8.06
CA ILE A 107 -2.44 8.63 -7.74
C ILE A 107 -3.86 9.23 -7.87
N ASP A 108 -4.00 10.52 -7.65
CA ASP A 108 -5.22 11.33 -7.80
C ASP A 108 -5.74 11.39 -9.23
N ARG A 109 -4.95 10.97 -10.23
CA ARG A 109 -5.39 10.86 -11.64
C ARG A 109 -6.11 9.56 -11.97
N PHE A 110 -6.10 8.58 -11.06
CA PHE A 110 -6.61 7.23 -11.33
C PHE A 110 -7.96 6.94 -10.70
N PHE A 111 -8.39 7.79 -9.77
CA PHE A 111 -9.62 7.63 -9.03
C PHE A 111 -10.39 8.96 -9.01
N ALA A 112 -11.71 8.88 -9.12
CA ALA A 112 -12.59 10.04 -8.97
C ALA A 112 -12.85 10.33 -7.48
N GLN A 113 -13.41 11.50 -7.20
CA GLN A 113 -13.85 11.86 -5.87
C GLN A 113 -14.80 10.80 -5.30
N ASP A 114 -14.63 10.45 -4.03
CA ASP A 114 -15.43 9.45 -3.30
C ASP A 114 -15.39 8.01 -3.88
N GLU A 115 -14.49 7.74 -4.84
CA GLU A 115 -14.41 6.41 -5.45
C GLU A 115 -13.81 5.37 -4.49
N VAL A 116 -12.93 5.78 -3.57
CA VAL A 116 -12.19 4.91 -2.64
C VAL A 116 -12.67 5.11 -1.20
N GLN A 117 -12.79 4.02 -0.44
CA GLN A 117 -13.26 4.03 0.95
C GLN A 117 -12.12 3.97 1.97
N GLU A 118 -11.08 3.20 1.69
CA GLU A 118 -9.96 2.99 2.62
C GLU A 118 -8.61 2.89 1.90
N ILE A 119 -7.54 3.30 2.59
CA ILE A 119 -6.15 3.22 2.11
C ILE A 119 -5.32 2.46 3.12
N TRP A 120 -4.56 1.48 2.64
CA TRP A 120 -3.56 0.72 3.38
C TRP A 120 -2.14 1.13 2.99
N LEU A 121 -1.36 1.47 4.01
CA LEU A 121 0.07 1.75 3.97
C LEU A 121 0.79 0.63 4.74
N THR A 122 1.17 -0.43 4.04
CA THR A 122 1.70 -1.68 4.59
C THR A 122 3.21 -1.75 4.39
N PHE A 123 3.96 -1.64 5.48
CA PHE A 123 5.42 -1.73 5.50
C PHE A 123 6.09 -0.77 4.49
N SER A 124 5.49 0.42 4.33
CA SER A 124 6.00 1.46 3.43
C SER A 124 7.36 1.97 3.92
N ASP A 125 8.20 2.39 2.97
CA ASP A 125 9.54 2.90 3.30
C ASP A 125 9.42 4.11 4.23
N PRO A 126 10.10 4.13 5.40
CA PRO A 126 9.98 5.22 6.36
C PRO A 126 10.51 6.56 5.84
N GLN A 127 11.28 6.57 4.74
CA GLN A 127 11.81 7.77 4.08
C GLN A 127 12.35 8.77 5.10
N MET A 128 13.19 8.27 6.02
CA MET A 128 13.56 9.01 7.23
C MET A 128 14.18 10.38 6.95
N LYS A 129 14.81 10.55 5.77
CA LYS A 129 15.47 11.79 5.32
C LYS A 129 14.59 12.70 4.46
N ASN A 130 13.41 12.27 4.04
CA ASN A 130 12.56 13.05 3.14
C ASN A 130 11.07 12.90 3.50
N PRO A 131 10.53 13.80 4.33
CA PRO A 131 9.13 13.76 4.76
C PRO A 131 8.13 13.68 3.60
N ARG A 132 8.36 14.44 2.52
CA ARG A 132 7.47 14.47 1.34
C ARG A 132 7.38 13.15 0.58
N LYS A 133 8.25 12.18 0.88
CA LYS A 133 8.21 10.83 0.29
C LYS A 133 7.54 9.80 1.21
N ARG A 134 7.23 10.15 2.47
CA ARG A 134 6.52 9.27 3.39
C ARG A 134 5.06 9.22 2.98
N LEU A 135 4.52 8.03 2.75
CA LEU A 135 3.14 7.89 2.29
C LEU A 135 2.10 8.37 3.31
N SER A 136 2.48 8.51 4.59
CA SER A 136 1.64 9.10 5.63
C SER A 136 1.85 10.61 5.84
N SER A 137 2.67 11.27 5.01
CA SER A 137 2.90 12.73 5.11
C SER A 137 1.71 13.55 4.63
N THR A 138 1.61 14.81 5.08
CA THR A 138 0.52 15.68 4.66
C THR A 138 0.51 15.89 3.14
N TYR A 139 1.69 15.88 2.50
CA TYR A 139 1.82 15.92 1.04
C TYR A 139 1.04 14.80 0.32
N PHE A 140 1.01 13.59 0.89
CA PHE A 140 0.25 12.48 0.33
C PHE A 140 -1.20 12.45 0.82
N LEU A 141 -1.46 12.79 2.08
CA LEU A 141 -2.81 12.89 2.60
C LEU A 141 -3.66 13.92 1.82
N GLU A 142 -3.08 15.06 1.42
CA GLU A 142 -3.78 16.02 0.54
C GLU A 142 -4.15 15.42 -0.82
N ARG A 143 -3.30 14.56 -1.39
CA ARG A 143 -3.67 13.84 -2.62
C ARG A 143 -4.79 12.85 -2.39
N TYR A 144 -4.77 12.15 -1.27
CA TYR A 144 -5.77 11.14 -0.94
C TYR A 144 -7.16 11.77 -0.85
N ARG A 145 -7.28 12.99 -0.32
CA ARG A 145 -8.54 13.75 -0.24
C ARG A 145 -9.22 14.00 -1.59
N HIS A 146 -8.50 13.96 -2.70
CA HIS A 146 -9.10 14.13 -4.03
C HIS A 146 -9.97 12.95 -4.47
N PHE A 147 -9.78 11.77 -3.91
CA PHE A 147 -10.48 10.55 -4.34
C PHE A 147 -11.00 9.66 -3.20
N LEU A 148 -10.45 9.80 -2.00
CA LEU A 148 -10.93 9.12 -0.81
C LEU A 148 -12.26 9.75 -0.38
N THR A 149 -13.18 8.91 0.11
CA THR A 149 -14.42 9.40 0.69
C THR A 149 -14.18 10.30 1.91
N ASP A 150 -15.07 11.25 2.17
CA ASP A 150 -14.93 12.13 3.34
C ASP A 150 -14.95 11.30 4.63
N GLY A 151 -13.90 11.44 5.44
CA GLY A 151 -13.70 10.60 6.63
C GLY A 151 -13.30 9.16 6.31
N GLY A 152 -12.83 8.87 5.10
CA GLY A 152 -12.29 7.57 4.73
C GLY A 152 -11.09 7.17 5.60
N LYS A 153 -10.86 5.87 5.76
CA LYS A 153 -9.85 5.37 6.70
C LYS A 153 -8.48 5.27 6.04
N VAL A 154 -7.46 5.65 6.80
CA VAL A 154 -6.06 5.40 6.46
C VAL A 154 -5.48 4.46 7.50
N HIS A 155 -4.90 3.37 7.03
CA HIS A 155 -4.32 2.30 7.82
C HIS A 155 -2.81 2.32 7.61
N LEU A 156 -2.05 2.45 8.69
CA LEU A 156 -0.61 2.22 8.70
C LEU A 156 -0.33 0.91 9.43
N LYS A 157 0.29 -0.06 8.76
CA LYS A 157 0.83 -1.29 9.36
C LYS A 157 2.34 -1.30 9.11
N THR A 158 3.16 -1.24 10.15
CA THR A 158 4.61 -1.04 9.97
C THR A 158 5.43 -1.65 11.10
N ASP A 159 6.64 -2.09 10.78
CA ASP A 159 7.69 -2.45 11.73
C ASP A 159 8.49 -1.22 12.21
N SER A 160 8.44 -0.10 11.45
CA SER A 160 9.24 1.10 11.68
C SER A 160 8.73 1.92 12.86
N ASN A 161 9.59 2.08 13.87
CA ASN A 161 9.31 2.98 14.98
C ASN A 161 9.28 4.43 14.51
N PHE A 162 10.21 4.78 13.60
CA PHE A 162 10.27 6.11 13.00
C PHE A 162 8.96 6.48 12.30
N LEU A 163 8.48 5.65 11.38
CA LEU A 163 7.29 5.93 10.58
C LEU A 163 6.02 5.91 11.44
N PHE A 164 5.93 4.98 12.38
CA PHE A 164 4.82 4.92 13.34
C PHE A 164 4.75 6.19 14.19
N THR A 165 5.88 6.60 14.77
CA THR A 165 5.98 7.82 15.60
C THR A 165 5.65 9.07 14.78
N TYR A 166 6.22 9.18 13.58
CA TYR A 166 5.95 10.28 12.65
C TYR A 166 4.46 10.38 12.32
N THR A 167 3.83 9.25 12.00
CA THR A 167 2.40 9.22 11.65
C THR A 167 1.53 9.58 12.86
N GLY A 168 1.94 9.20 14.07
CA GLY A 168 1.32 9.67 15.31
C GLY A 168 1.32 11.19 15.41
N TYR A 169 2.47 11.84 15.17
CA TYR A 169 2.54 13.31 15.15
C TYR A 169 1.71 13.94 14.04
N VAL A 170 1.64 13.34 12.84
CA VAL A 170 0.75 13.82 11.77
C VAL A 170 -0.70 13.80 12.24
N VAL A 171 -1.15 12.70 12.86
CA VAL A 171 -2.51 12.58 13.41
C VAL A 171 -2.77 13.62 14.50
N ASP A 172 -1.86 13.74 15.47
CA ASP A 172 -2.03 14.57 16.65
C ASP A 172 -2.02 16.08 16.30
N VAL A 173 -1.08 16.54 15.48
CA VAL A 173 -0.95 17.96 15.07
C VAL A 173 -2.13 18.42 14.21
N ASN A 174 -2.71 17.52 13.43
CA ASN A 174 -3.82 17.81 12.53
C ASN A 174 -5.20 17.48 13.12
N HIS A 175 -5.23 17.02 14.38
CA HIS A 175 -6.46 16.61 15.05
C HIS A 175 -7.28 15.59 14.24
N LEU A 176 -6.61 14.68 13.52
CA LEU A 176 -7.30 13.67 12.73
C LEU A 176 -7.99 12.67 13.67
N PRO A 177 -9.26 12.29 13.43
CA PRO A 177 -9.95 11.33 14.28
C PRO A 177 -9.23 9.99 14.32
N LEU A 178 -8.62 9.66 15.46
CA LEU A 178 -7.94 8.40 15.68
C LEU A 178 -8.97 7.31 15.96
N VAL A 179 -8.93 6.23 15.18
CA VAL A 179 -9.78 5.04 15.42
C VAL A 179 -9.07 4.12 16.41
N CYS A 180 -7.81 3.77 16.14
CA CYS A 180 -7.00 2.99 17.06
C CYS A 180 -5.50 3.14 16.76
N ARG A 181 -4.66 2.91 17.78
CA ARG A 181 -3.20 2.92 17.68
C ARG A 181 -2.61 1.89 18.64
N THR A 182 -1.68 1.07 18.16
CA THR A 182 -0.93 0.09 18.96
C THR A 182 0.51 0.00 18.47
N ASP A 183 1.44 -0.24 19.38
CA ASP A 183 2.82 -0.58 19.08
C ASP A 183 3.07 -2.11 19.05
N ASP A 184 2.06 -2.92 19.35
CA ASP A 184 2.12 -4.38 19.35
C ASP A 184 0.80 -5.02 18.86
N LEU A 185 0.62 -5.02 17.53
CA LEU A 185 -0.57 -5.48 16.83
C LEU A 185 -0.96 -6.94 17.13
N TYR A 186 0.01 -7.82 17.36
CA TYR A 186 -0.26 -9.25 17.53
C TYR A 186 -0.56 -9.66 18.96
N HIS A 187 -0.20 -8.83 19.94
CA HIS A 187 -0.44 -9.11 21.36
C HIS A 187 -1.45 -8.17 22.01
N THR A 188 -1.90 -7.13 21.29
CA THR A 188 -2.93 -6.20 21.76
C THR A 188 -4.28 -6.55 21.17
N GLN A 189 -5.31 -6.70 22.02
CA GLN A 189 -6.69 -6.74 21.56
C GLN A 189 -7.15 -5.31 21.25
N ILE A 190 -7.54 -5.07 20.00
CA ILE A 190 -7.92 -3.74 19.52
C ILE A 190 -9.38 -3.77 19.09
N GLU A 191 -10.20 -2.95 19.73
CA GLU A 191 -11.60 -2.78 19.33
C GLU A 191 -11.67 -2.09 17.95
N GLY A 192 -12.63 -2.52 17.11
CA GLY A 192 -12.85 -1.92 15.79
C GLY A 192 -11.98 -2.46 14.66
N ILE A 193 -11.05 -3.39 14.94
CA ILE A 193 -10.30 -4.13 13.93
C ILE A 193 -10.90 -5.54 13.78
N ASP A 194 -11.19 -5.97 12.55
CA ASP A 194 -11.53 -7.37 12.28
C ASP A 194 -10.29 -8.26 12.51
N PRO A 195 -10.30 -9.19 13.48
CA PRO A 195 -9.16 -10.06 13.77
C PRO A 195 -8.67 -10.86 12.56
N LYS A 196 -9.51 -11.07 11.53
CA LYS A 196 -9.12 -11.72 10.28
C LYS A 196 -7.96 -10.99 9.58
N ILE A 197 -7.81 -9.67 9.72
CA ILE A 197 -6.68 -8.97 9.10
C ILE A 197 -5.32 -9.44 9.62
N LEU A 198 -5.29 -10.01 10.84
CA LEU A 198 -4.09 -10.53 11.48
C LEU A 198 -3.65 -11.86 10.88
N THR A 199 -4.53 -12.55 10.15
CA THR A 199 -4.17 -13.78 9.43
C THR A 199 -3.42 -13.49 8.12
N ILE A 200 -3.42 -12.24 7.66
CA ILE A 200 -2.63 -11.82 6.49
C ILE A 200 -1.26 -11.37 6.97
N GLN A 201 -0.28 -12.26 6.82
CA GLN A 201 1.10 -12.00 7.14
C GLN A 201 1.93 -11.93 5.85
N THR A 202 2.57 -10.80 5.60
CA THR A 202 3.47 -10.66 4.44
C THR A 202 4.78 -11.40 4.70
N TYR A 203 5.53 -11.69 3.64
CA TYR A 203 6.86 -12.29 3.79
C TYR A 203 7.80 -11.45 4.68
N TYR A 204 7.73 -10.12 4.56
CA TYR A 204 8.53 -9.22 5.40
C TYR A 204 8.09 -9.26 6.85
N GLU A 205 6.78 -9.27 7.09
CA GLU A 205 6.21 -9.31 8.42
C GLU A 205 6.64 -10.54 9.21
N HIS A 206 6.59 -11.73 8.61
CA HIS A 206 7.13 -12.95 9.22
C HIS A 206 8.60 -12.80 9.63
N MET A 207 9.43 -12.27 8.73
CA MET A 207 10.85 -12.09 8.97
C MET A 207 11.14 -11.10 10.12
N TRP A 208 10.29 -10.09 10.31
CA TRP A 208 10.44 -9.13 11.40
C TRP A 208 9.98 -9.69 12.74
N MET A 209 8.86 -10.44 12.76
CA MET A 209 8.37 -11.10 13.96
C MET A 209 9.35 -12.17 14.47
N GLU A 210 9.97 -12.95 13.58
CA GLU A 210 11.02 -13.92 13.94
C GLU A 210 12.23 -13.28 14.63
N ARG A 211 12.43 -11.96 14.45
CA ARG A 211 13.51 -11.19 15.07
C ARG A 211 13.08 -10.47 16.34
N GLY A 212 11.85 -10.71 16.81
CA GLY A 212 11.28 -10.09 18.00
C GLY A 212 10.91 -8.61 17.81
N LEU A 213 10.74 -8.15 16.56
CA LEU A 213 10.19 -6.81 16.32
C LEU A 213 8.67 -6.85 16.37
N ASN A 214 8.09 -5.98 17.18
CA ASN A 214 6.65 -5.77 17.20
C ASN A 214 6.18 -5.08 15.91
N ILE A 215 5.03 -5.52 15.42
CA ILE A 215 4.33 -4.86 14.33
C ILE A 215 3.41 -3.81 14.93
N ARG A 216 3.55 -2.58 14.45
CA ARG A 216 2.79 -1.42 14.91
C ARG A 216 1.66 -1.13 13.95
N TYR A 217 0.57 -0.57 14.47
CA TYR A 217 -0.60 -0.25 13.68
C TYR A 217 -1.28 1.03 14.12
N THR A 218 -1.65 1.87 13.17
CA THR A 218 -2.43 3.09 13.37
C THR A 218 -3.54 3.14 12.34
N GLN A 219 -4.76 3.45 12.79
CA GLN A 219 -5.89 3.75 11.92
C GLN A 219 -6.50 5.09 12.31
N PHE A 220 -6.71 5.95 11.32
CA PHE A 220 -7.33 7.26 11.51
C PHE A 220 -8.25 7.58 10.33
N LEU A 221 -9.18 8.51 10.55
CA LEU A 221 -10.05 9.04 9.50
C LEU A 221 -9.42 10.28 8.89
N LEU A 222 -9.55 10.43 7.57
CA LEU A 222 -9.06 11.60 6.84
C LEU A 222 -10.25 12.45 6.37
N PRO A 223 -10.59 13.55 7.06
CA PRO A 223 -11.59 14.51 6.58
C PRO A 223 -11.14 15.11 5.25
N ARG A 224 -12.08 15.40 4.35
CA ARG A 224 -11.81 16.02 3.05
C ARG A 224 -11.26 17.42 3.18
N GLU A 225 -11.80 18.20 4.10
CA GLU A 225 -11.52 19.62 4.27
C GLU A 225 -10.61 19.91 5.46
N GLY A 226 -10.11 21.15 5.52
CA GLY A 226 -9.22 21.65 6.57
C GLY A 226 -7.76 21.61 6.16
N GLU A 227 -6.93 22.44 6.80
CA GLU A 227 -5.51 22.55 6.47
C GLU A 227 -4.68 21.49 7.19
N LEU A 228 -3.82 20.77 6.45
CA LEU A 228 -2.86 19.85 7.06
C LEU A 228 -1.50 20.53 7.29
N THR A 229 -1.07 20.54 8.53
CA THR A 229 0.25 20.97 8.99
C THR A 229 1.19 19.77 9.10
N GLU A 230 2.31 19.86 8.39
CA GLU A 230 3.39 18.87 8.47
C GLU A 230 4.13 19.00 9.81
N PRO A 231 4.27 17.92 10.61
CA PRO A 231 4.90 18.01 11.92
C PRO A 231 6.40 18.30 11.79
N ASN A 232 6.87 19.30 12.52
CA ASN A 232 8.29 19.64 12.60
C ASN A 232 8.91 19.06 13.88
N VAL A 233 9.18 17.75 13.86
CA VAL A 233 9.69 16.99 15.00
C VAL A 233 10.91 16.18 14.61
N GLU A 234 11.89 16.11 15.51
CA GLU A 234 13.03 15.22 15.36
C GLU A 234 12.69 13.85 15.96
N ILE A 235 12.86 12.79 15.16
CA ILE A 235 12.51 11.42 15.54
C ILE A 235 13.76 10.56 15.40
N PRO A 236 14.12 9.75 16.41
CA PRO A 236 15.23 8.82 16.32
C PRO A 236 15.09 7.91 15.09
N LEU A 237 16.15 7.83 14.29
CA LEU A 237 16.19 6.97 13.11
C LEU A 237 16.10 5.49 13.52
N ASP A 238 15.41 4.69 12.73
CA ASP A 238 15.42 3.24 12.94
C ASP A 238 16.84 2.69 12.76
N GLU A 239 17.31 1.91 13.73
CA GLU A 239 18.66 1.35 13.71
C GLU A 239 18.84 0.28 12.62
N TYR A 240 17.75 -0.35 12.18
CA TYR A 240 17.79 -1.40 11.18
C TYR A 240 17.67 -0.81 9.77
N ARG A 241 18.70 -1.04 8.95
CA ARG A 241 18.56 -0.85 7.50
C ARG A 241 17.69 -1.98 6.95
N SER A 242 16.66 -1.62 6.19
CA SER A 242 15.95 -2.51 5.27
C SER A 242 16.93 -3.52 4.65
N TYR A 243 16.67 -4.81 4.89
CA TYR A 243 17.49 -5.96 4.53
C TYR A 243 18.47 -5.73 3.37
N HIS A 244 19.79 -5.78 3.65
CA HIS A 244 20.76 -6.09 2.62
C HIS A 244 20.43 -7.49 2.11
N ARG A 245 19.89 -7.60 0.88
CA ARG A 245 19.91 -8.87 0.15
C ARG A 245 21.33 -9.42 0.26
N SER A 246 21.49 -10.62 0.81
CA SER A 246 22.70 -11.38 0.58
C SER A 246 22.96 -11.35 -0.94
N LYS A 247 24.18 -10.94 -1.34
CA LYS A 247 24.61 -11.15 -2.72
C LYS A 247 24.35 -12.63 -2.98
N ARG A 248 23.54 -12.96 -3.98
CA ARG A 248 23.48 -14.31 -4.55
C ARG A 248 24.92 -14.79 -4.66
N SER A 249 25.22 -15.93 -4.07
CA SER A 249 26.57 -16.49 -4.05
C SER A 249 27.17 -16.42 -5.45
N GLY A 250 28.48 -16.13 -5.50
CA GLY A 250 29.24 -16.17 -6.73
C GLY A 250 28.92 -17.46 -7.47
N LYS A 251 28.77 -17.35 -8.79
CA LYS A 251 28.78 -18.53 -9.63
C LYS A 251 30.06 -19.27 -9.30
N ASP A 252 29.95 -20.48 -8.76
CA ASP A 252 31.01 -21.46 -8.87
C ASP A 252 31.22 -21.68 -10.37
N THR A 253 32.37 -21.21 -10.86
CA THR A 253 32.92 -21.62 -12.13
C THR A 253 33.17 -23.13 -12.03
N ALA A 254 32.27 -23.92 -12.62
CA ALA A 254 32.59 -25.29 -12.98
C ALA A 254 33.78 -25.25 -13.94
N ILE A 255 34.83 -25.99 -13.56
CA ILE A 255 36.00 -26.33 -14.37
C ILE A 255 35.56 -27.27 -15.50
#